data_AF-A0A947KT02-F1
#
_entry.id   AF-A0A947KT02-F1
#
_cell.length_a   1.000
_cell.length_b   1.000
_cell.length_c   1.000
_cell.angle_alpha   90.00
_cell.angle_beta   90.00
_cell.angle_gamma   90.00
#
_symmetry.space_group_name_H-M   'P 1'
#
loop_
_entity.id
_entity.type
_entity.pdbx_description
1 polymer ?
#
loop_
_entity_poly.entity_id
_entity_poly.type
_entity_poly.pdbx_seq_one_letter_code
_entity_poly.pdbx_strand_id
1 'polypeptide(L)'
;MNVKTEKLKRLIKKLFKSQKYFSEQYYIENYVNYDEEDLYKFFETFRGHLKRDTTPDETIEKYLNFIYSSDEFKKSEEIKSTYFYENDFDDIFNKEMQNISKKVSEKLEE
;
A
#
# COMPACT_ATOMS: atom_id res chain seq x y z
N MET A 1 -18.77 1.77 5.48
CA MET A 1 -17.29 1.72 5.42
C MET A 1 -16.75 2.32 4.12
N ASN A 2 -15.82 3.27 4.24
CA ASN A 2 -15.23 3.98 3.09
C ASN A 2 -14.35 3.03 2.24
N VAL A 3 -14.39 3.20 0.91
CA VAL A 3 -13.60 2.49 -0.11
C VAL A 3 -12.11 2.44 0.24
N LYS A 4 -11.54 3.53 0.77
CA LYS A 4 -10.12 3.58 1.17
C LYS A 4 -9.82 2.61 2.33
N THR A 5 -10.72 2.51 3.31
CA THR A 5 -10.57 1.61 4.46
C THR A 5 -10.63 0.14 4.02
N GLU A 6 -11.51 -0.19 3.07
CA GLU A 6 -11.56 -1.54 2.47
C GLU A 6 -10.28 -1.87 1.70
N LYS A 7 -9.76 -0.91 0.91
CA LYS A 7 -8.48 -1.06 0.21
C LYS A 7 -7.34 -1.33 1.19
N LEU A 8 -7.27 -0.56 2.27
CA LEU A 8 -6.27 -0.73 3.33
C LEU A 8 -6.35 -2.13 3.96
N LYS A 9 -7.55 -2.59 4.36
CA LYS A 9 -7.75 -3.94 4.91
C LYS A 9 -7.29 -5.03 3.96
N ARG A 10 -7.59 -4.90 2.66
CA ARG A 10 -7.19 -5.85 1.63
C ARG A 10 -5.66 -5.92 1.51
N LEU A 11 -4.99 -4.78 1.44
CA LEU A 11 -3.53 -4.70 1.32
C LEU A 11 -2.83 -5.26 2.57
N ILE A 12 -3.31 -4.94 3.76
CA ILE A 12 -2.78 -5.51 5.02
C ILE A 12 -2.87 -7.03 5.00
N LYS A 13 -4.02 -7.59 4.61
CA LYS A 13 -4.21 -9.04 4.55
C LYS A 13 -3.26 -9.69 3.54
N LYS A 14 -3.03 -9.05 2.39
CA LYS A 14 -2.18 -9.59 1.32
C LYS A 14 -0.68 -9.48 1.63
N LEU A 15 -0.24 -8.35 2.16
CA LEU A 15 1.18 -7.99 2.25
C LEU A 15 1.75 -8.20 3.66
N PHE A 16 0.97 -7.91 4.69
CA PHE A 16 1.42 -7.88 6.09
C PHE A 16 0.85 -9.03 6.92
N LYS A 17 0.12 -9.97 6.31
CA LYS A 17 -0.51 -11.15 6.95
C LYS A 17 -1.61 -10.83 7.97
N SER A 18 -1.44 -9.83 8.82
CA SER A 18 -2.38 -9.45 9.88
C SER A 18 -2.33 -7.95 10.21
N GLN A 19 -3.42 -7.44 10.80
CA GLN A 19 -3.48 -6.07 11.34
C GLN A 19 -2.46 -5.82 12.45
N LYS A 20 -2.17 -6.84 13.27
CA LYS A 20 -1.21 -6.75 14.37
C LYS A 20 0.22 -6.57 13.84
N TYR A 21 0.64 -7.42 12.90
CA TYR A 21 1.96 -7.30 12.30
C TYR A 21 2.13 -5.97 11.56
N PHE A 22 1.11 -5.54 10.80
CA PHE A 22 1.12 -4.22 10.17
C PHE A 22 1.30 -3.10 11.20
N SER A 23 0.56 -3.12 12.30
CA SER A 23 0.67 -2.07 13.32
C SER A 23 2.04 -2.05 14.00
N GLU A 24 2.66 -3.22 14.19
CA GLU A 24 4.01 -3.33 14.73
C GLU A 24 5.03 -2.69 13.79
N GLN A 25 5.00 -3.02 12.49
CA GLN A 25 5.91 -2.43 11.51
C GLN A 25 5.72 -0.92 11.39
N TYR A 26 4.46 -0.47 11.29
CA TYR A 26 4.15 0.96 11.26
C TYR A 26 4.69 1.68 12.49
N TYR A 27 4.52 1.09 13.68
CA TYR A 27 4.96 1.68 14.93
C TYR A 27 6.49 1.78 15.00
N ILE A 28 7.21 0.70 14.67
CA ILE A 28 8.68 0.66 14.67
C ILE A 28 9.27 1.73 13.72
N GLU A 29 8.67 1.95 12.56
CA GLU A 29 9.18 2.92 11.58
C GLU A 29 8.85 4.38 11.93
N ASN A 30 7.77 4.63 12.68
CA ASN A 30 7.30 5.99 12.95
C ASN A 30 7.60 6.49 14.37
N TYR A 31 7.99 5.61 15.29
CA TYR A 31 8.21 5.95 16.69
C TYR A 31 9.59 5.45 17.15
N VAL A 32 10.38 6.35 17.74
CA VAL A 32 11.78 6.09 18.11
C VAL A 32 11.91 5.16 19.32
N ASN A 33 10.93 5.21 20.23
CA ASN A 33 10.95 4.41 21.46
C ASN A 33 9.97 3.26 21.33
N TYR A 34 10.49 2.03 21.35
CA TYR A 34 9.67 0.83 21.43
C TYR A 34 9.29 0.59 22.90
N ASP A 35 8.00 0.73 23.18
CA ASP A 35 7.38 0.34 24.44
C ASP A 35 6.16 -0.54 24.13
N GLU A 36 6.04 -1.68 24.83
CA GLU A 36 4.99 -2.67 24.54
C GLU A 36 3.59 -2.17 24.89
N GLU A 37 3.44 -1.35 25.94
CA GLU A 37 2.14 -0.77 26.29
C GLU A 37 1.70 0.23 25.23
N ASP A 38 2.61 1.08 24.77
CA ASP A 38 2.30 2.08 23.75
C ASP A 38 2.03 1.45 22.39
N LEU A 39 2.75 0.39 22.03
CA LEU A 39 2.43 -0.42 20.86
C LEU A 39 1.03 -1.04 20.97
N TYR A 40 0.66 -1.57 22.13
CA TYR A 40 -0.67 -2.14 22.35
C TYR A 40 -1.77 -1.07 22.23
N LYS A 41 -1.59 0.10 22.84
CA LYS A 41 -2.51 1.25 22.72
C LYS A 41 -2.65 1.69 21.26
N PHE A 42 -1.54 1.71 20.52
CA PHE A 42 -1.55 2.02 19.10
C PHE A 42 -2.34 0.99 18.30
N PHE A 43 -2.12 -0.31 18.53
CA PHE A 43 -2.85 -1.38 17.86
C PHE A 43 -4.37 -1.28 18.05
N GLU A 44 -4.83 -1.05 19.29
CA GLU A 44 -6.26 -0.88 19.56
C GLU A 44 -6.83 0.38 18.89
N THR A 45 -6.05 1.48 18.87
CA THR A 45 -6.42 2.71 18.16
C THR A 45 -6.56 2.48 16.66
N PHE A 46 -5.56 1.84 16.05
CA PHE A 46 -5.55 1.47 14.64
C PHE A 46 -6.73 0.55 14.28
N ARG A 47 -7.02 -0.45 15.11
CA ARG A 47 -8.19 -1.32 14.93
C ARG A 47 -9.49 -0.54 14.99
N GLY A 48 -9.56 0.46 15.87
CA GLY A 48 -10.66 1.43 15.93
C GLY A 48 -10.80 2.23 14.63
N HIS A 49 -9.71 2.73 14.07
CA HIS A 49 -9.69 3.45 12.78
C HIS A 49 -10.24 2.60 11.63
N LEU A 50 -9.92 1.31 11.60
CA LEU A 50 -10.41 0.39 10.58
C LEU A 50 -11.87 -0.04 10.74
N LYS A 51 -12.47 0.16 11.92
CA LYS A 51 -13.85 -0.25 12.22
C LYS A 51 -14.85 0.90 12.07
N ARG A 52 -14.46 2.12 12.44
CA ARG A 52 -15.36 3.28 12.46
C ARG A 52 -15.51 3.85 11.05
N ASP A 53 -16.75 4.13 10.67
CA ASP A 53 -17.07 4.84 9.43
C ASP A 53 -16.72 6.34 9.52
N THR A 54 -16.51 6.86 10.73
CA THR A 54 -16.18 8.26 11.01
C THR A 54 -14.67 8.54 11.05
N THR A 55 -13.83 7.54 10.81
CA THR A 55 -12.38 7.76 10.73
C THR A 55 -12.07 8.70 9.57
N PRO A 56 -11.31 9.79 9.80
CA PRO A 56 -10.93 10.71 8.74
C PRO A 56 -10.14 10.02 7.62
N ASP A 57 -10.41 10.40 6.38
CA ASP A 57 -9.73 9.88 5.20
C ASP A 57 -8.20 10.05 5.28
N GLU A 58 -7.74 11.20 5.78
CA GLU A 58 -6.33 11.50 5.97
C GLU A 58 -5.63 10.48 6.89
N THR A 59 -6.33 9.99 7.91
CA THR A 59 -5.79 8.95 8.80
C THR A 59 -5.60 7.63 8.04
N ILE A 60 -6.55 7.25 7.19
CA ILE A 60 -6.46 6.05 6.36
C ILE A 60 -5.37 6.20 5.30
N GLU A 61 -5.21 7.38 4.72
CA GLU A 61 -4.17 7.70 3.74
C GLU A 61 -2.76 7.58 4.32
N LYS A 62 -2.55 7.98 5.58
CA LYS A 62 -1.24 7.79 6.25
C LYS A 62 -0.83 6.31 6.28
N TYR A 63 -1.76 5.41 6.60
CA TYR A 63 -1.48 3.97 6.60
C TYR A 63 -1.26 3.42 5.19
N LEU A 64 -2.01 3.91 4.19
CA LEU A 64 -1.81 3.51 2.80
C LEU A 64 -0.46 3.97 2.25
N ASN A 65 -0.04 5.20 2.56
CA ASN A 65 1.26 5.73 2.15
C ASN A 65 2.40 4.91 2.72
N PHE A 66 2.28 4.50 3.99
CA PHE A 66 3.22 3.58 4.61
C PHE A 66 3.32 2.24 3.85
N ILE A 67 2.18 1.64 3.49
CA ILE A 67 2.16 0.43 2.67
C ILE A 67 2.90 0.68 1.36
N TYR A 68 2.63 1.77 0.65
CA TYR A 68 3.25 2.06 -0.64
C TYR A 68 4.75 2.32 -0.56
N SER A 69 5.25 2.81 0.58
CA SER A 69 6.69 2.97 0.81
C SER A 69 7.39 1.68 1.25
N SER A 70 6.64 0.68 1.72
CA SER A 70 7.19 -0.52 2.35
C SER A 70 7.86 -1.47 1.35
N ASP A 71 8.80 -2.26 1.84
CA ASP A 71 9.46 -3.29 1.04
C ASP A 71 8.51 -4.41 0.64
N GLU A 72 7.53 -4.74 1.48
CA GLU A 72 6.48 -5.72 1.16
C GLU A 72 5.69 -5.31 -0.07
N PHE A 73 5.36 -4.02 -0.21
CA PHE A 73 4.67 -3.53 -1.39
C PHE A 73 5.58 -3.54 -2.62
N LYS A 74 6.83 -3.08 -2.49
CA LYS A 74 7.81 -3.07 -3.59
C LYS A 74 8.14 -4.46 -4.12
N LYS A 75 8.18 -5.47 -3.26
CA LYS A 75 8.45 -6.87 -3.61
C LYS A 75 7.19 -7.60 -4.11
N SER A 76 6.02 -6.98 -4.02
CA SER A 76 4.77 -7.60 -4.47
C SER A 76 4.49 -7.33 -5.95
N GLU A 77 3.86 -8.29 -6.62
CA GLU A 77 3.33 -8.16 -7.99
C GLU A 77 2.19 -7.11 -8.12
N GLU A 78 1.86 -6.35 -7.06
CA GLU A 78 0.93 -5.21 -7.15
C GLU A 78 1.53 -4.06 -7.96
N ILE A 79 2.85 -4.04 -8.18
CA ILE A 79 3.46 -3.22 -9.22
C ILE A 79 3.20 -3.88 -10.58
N LYS A 80 1.96 -3.82 -11.04
CA LYS A 80 1.68 -3.99 -12.46
C LYS A 80 2.09 -2.70 -13.16
N SER A 81 3.08 -2.80 -14.04
CA SER A 81 3.37 -1.80 -15.06
C SER A 81 2.05 -1.43 -15.75
N THR A 82 1.50 -0.29 -15.37
CA THR A 82 0.25 0.21 -15.93
C THR A 82 0.65 1.24 -16.96
N TYR A 83 0.45 0.90 -18.23
CA TYR A 83 0.59 1.84 -19.33
C TYR A 83 -0.51 2.91 -19.19
N PHE A 84 -0.10 4.15 -18.94
CA PHE A 84 -0.99 5.31 -18.99
C PHE A 84 -0.85 5.93 -20.38
N TYR A 85 -1.90 5.84 -21.19
CA TYR A 85 -2.01 6.64 -22.41
C TYR A 85 -2.41 8.06 -22.00
N GLU A 86 -1.43 8.93 -21.84
CA GLU A 86 -1.66 10.37 -21.90
C GLU A 86 -1.41 10.80 -23.34
N ASN A 87 -2.39 11.50 -23.93
CA ASN A 87 -2.39 11.92 -25.35
C ASN A 87 -1.40 13.07 -25.62
N ASP A 88 -0.33 13.14 -24.85
CA ASP A 88 0.72 14.15 -24.88
C ASP A 88 1.91 13.71 -25.74
N PHE A 89 1.90 12.46 -26.21
CA PHE A 89 2.96 11.85 -27.02
C PHE A 89 2.41 11.20 -28.29
N ASP A 90 3.23 11.14 -29.34
CA ASP A 90 2.83 10.59 -30.63
C ASP A 90 2.59 9.06 -30.59
N ASP A 91 1.89 8.55 -31.60
CA ASP A 91 1.51 7.14 -31.70
C ASP A 91 2.73 6.18 -31.69
N ILE A 92 3.89 6.65 -32.13
CA ILE A 92 5.13 5.87 -32.16
C ILE A 92 5.65 5.69 -30.74
N PHE A 93 5.73 6.78 -29.97
CA PHE A 93 6.15 6.75 -28.57
C PHE A 93 5.25 5.86 -27.73
N ASN A 94 3.94 6.01 -27.90
CA ASN A 94 2.92 5.23 -27.20
C ASN A 94 3.05 3.73 -27.48
N LYS A 95 3.27 3.35 -28.75
CA LYS A 95 3.48 1.96 -29.14
C LYS A 95 4.76 1.37 -28.57
N GLU A 96 5.85 2.14 -28.55
CA GLU A 96 7.12 1.71 -27.94
C GLU A 96 7.00 1.53 -26.42
N MET A 97 6.32 2.46 -25.73
CA MET A 97 6.07 2.34 -24.29
C MET A 97 5.19 1.13 -23.94
N GLN A 98 4.19 0.83 -24.76
CA GLN A 98 3.38 -0.38 -24.60
C GLN A 98 4.22 -1.66 -24.78
N ASN A 99 5.11 -1.68 -25.78
CA ASN A 99 6.05 -2.79 -26.00
C ASN A 99 7.02 -2.99 -24.83
N ILE A 100 7.56 -1.90 -24.28
CA ILE A 100 8.43 -1.94 -23.10
C ILE A 100 7.66 -2.50 -21.90
N SER A 101 6.45 -1.99 -21.65
CA SER A 101 5.59 -2.47 -20.55
C SER A 101 5.36 -3.98 -20.63
N LYS A 102 5.08 -4.50 -21.84
CA LYS A 102 4.84 -5.93 -22.07
C LYS A 102 6.09 -6.78 -21.81
N LYS A 103 7.25 -6.36 -22.32
CA LYS A 103 8.53 -7.07 -22.12
C LYS A 103 8.95 -7.11 -20.65
N VAL A 104 8.66 -6.05 -19.90
CA VAL A 104 8.94 -6.01 -18.45
C VAL A 104 8.03 -6.99 -17.71
N SER A 105 6.73 -7.04 -18.05
CA SER A 105 5.81 -8.03 -17.46
C SER A 105 6.24 -9.46 -17.74
N GLU A 106 6.60 -9.78 -18.99
CA GLU A 106 7.05 -11.13 -19.38
C GLU A 106 8.31 -11.57 -18.62
N LYS A 107 9.24 -10.65 -18.34
CA LYS A 107 10.46 -10.94 -17.55
C LYS A 107 10.23 -11.12 -16.06
N LEU A 108 9.14 -10.59 -15.52
CA LEU A 108 8.81 -10.71 -14.10
C LEU A 108 8.01 -11.97 -13.78
N GLU A 109 7.50 -12.66 -14.82
CA GLU A 109 6.75 -13.92 -14.72
C GLU A 109 7.63 -15.18 -14.94
N GLU A 110 8.94 -15.03 -15.22
CA GLU A 110 9.98 -16.10 -15.24
C GLU A 110 10.69 -16.24 -13.87
#